data_AF-A0AA50RU81-F1
#
_entry.id   AF-A0AA50RU81-F1
#
_cell.length_a   1.000
_cell.length_b   1.000
_cell.length_c   1.000
_cell.angle_alpha   90.00
_cell.angle_beta   90.00
_cell.angle_gamma   90.00
#
_symmetry.space_group_name_H-M   'P 1'
#
loop_
_entity.id
_entity.type
_entity.pdbx_description
1 polymer ?
#
loop_
_entity_poly.entity_id
_entity_poly.type
_entity_poly.pdbx_seq_one_letter_code
_entity_poly.pdbx_strand_id
1 'polypeptide(L)'
;DRWGVDIFRIGDLSCGRPLTAVAYAAFTSRELLTTLQIPARTFLAFAVTLEEHYVRDNPFHNSLHAADVTQSTNVLLNTPALDAVFTPIEVCAALFAACVHDVDHPGLTNQFLVNSSSELALMYNDESVLENHHLAVAFKLLQNDGCDIFVNLHKKQRQTLRKMVIDMVLSTDMSKHMSLLADLKTMVETKKVAGSGVLLLDNYTDRIQVLENLV
;
A
#
# COMPACT_ATOMS: atom_id res chain seq x y z
N ASP A 1 0.35 -16.70 -0.03
CA ASP A 1 0.57 -16.60 -1.50
C ASP A 1 -0.56 -17.17 -2.35
N ARG A 2 -1.80 -17.28 -1.85
CA ARG A 2 -2.95 -17.77 -2.64
C ARG A 2 -4.02 -16.69 -2.71
N TRP A 3 -4.77 -16.64 -3.81
CA TRP A 3 -5.94 -15.78 -3.93
C TRP A 3 -7.12 -16.31 -3.10
N GLY A 4 -7.98 -15.42 -2.60
CA GLY A 4 -9.21 -15.79 -1.88
C GLY A 4 -8.96 -16.34 -0.48
N VAL A 5 -7.99 -15.78 0.25
CA VAL A 5 -7.80 -16.09 1.66
C VAL A 5 -8.99 -15.60 2.47
N ASP A 6 -9.46 -16.39 3.43
CA ASP A 6 -10.51 -15.97 4.36
C ASP A 6 -9.92 -14.97 5.37
N ILE A 7 -9.96 -13.68 4.99
CA ILE A 7 -9.40 -12.60 5.79
C ILE A 7 -10.17 -12.41 7.11
N PHE A 8 -11.49 -12.67 7.10
CA PHE A 8 -12.34 -12.63 8.29
C PHE A 8 -11.87 -13.64 9.33
N ARG A 9 -11.58 -14.88 8.88
CA ARG A 9 -11.06 -15.92 9.76
C ARG A 9 -9.69 -15.56 10.34
N ILE A 10 -8.83 -14.88 9.57
CA ILE A 10 -7.57 -14.34 10.10
C ILE A 10 -7.85 -13.27 11.16
N GLY A 11 -8.82 -12.39 10.94
CA GLY A 11 -9.28 -11.41 11.94
C GLY A 11 -9.67 -12.06 13.26
N ASP A 12 -10.47 -13.13 13.23
CA ASP A 12 -10.86 -13.88 14.43
C ASP A 12 -9.65 -14.50 15.14
N LEU A 13 -8.80 -15.22 14.39
CA LEU A 13 -7.66 -15.97 14.96
C LEU A 13 -6.53 -15.08 15.46
N SER A 14 -6.41 -13.87 14.91
CA SER A 14 -5.44 -12.85 15.33
C SER A 14 -5.95 -11.95 16.47
N CYS A 15 -7.12 -12.25 17.04
CA CYS A 15 -7.75 -11.44 18.09
C CYS A 15 -8.01 -9.98 17.64
N GLY A 16 -8.55 -9.81 16.43
CA GLY A 16 -8.83 -8.49 15.86
C GLY A 16 -7.58 -7.74 15.40
N ARG A 17 -6.53 -8.48 15.00
CA ARG A 17 -5.28 -7.92 14.45
C ARG A 17 -4.94 -8.44 13.04
N PRO A 18 -5.91 -8.48 12.09
CA PRO A 18 -5.69 -9.05 10.77
C PRO A 18 -4.58 -8.32 10.00
N LEU A 19 -4.51 -6.99 10.06
CA LEU A 19 -3.51 -6.23 9.30
C LEU A 19 -2.10 -6.50 9.81
N THR A 20 -1.92 -6.47 11.14
CA THR A 20 -0.62 -6.80 11.75
C THR A 20 -0.17 -8.22 11.37
N ALA A 21 -1.07 -9.20 11.46
CA ALA A 21 -0.76 -10.59 11.16
C ALA A 21 -0.39 -10.80 9.69
N VAL A 22 -1.20 -10.27 8.77
CA VAL A 22 -0.98 -10.40 7.32
C VAL A 22 0.27 -9.66 6.87
N ALA A 23 0.45 -8.40 7.32
CA ALA A 23 1.61 -7.61 6.97
C ALA A 23 2.91 -8.27 7.45
N TYR A 24 2.94 -8.75 8.71
CA TYR A 24 4.12 -9.45 9.23
C TYR A 24 4.42 -10.74 8.44
N ALA A 25 3.39 -11.51 8.10
CA ALA A 25 3.55 -12.72 7.30
C ALA A 25 4.08 -12.42 5.88
N ALA A 26 3.53 -11.41 5.20
CA ALA A 26 3.94 -11.02 3.85
C ALA A 26 5.36 -10.45 3.80
N PHE A 27 5.75 -9.60 4.76
CA PHE A 27 7.11 -9.06 4.84
C PHE A 27 8.14 -10.14 5.19
N THR A 28 7.76 -11.12 6.02
CA THR A 28 8.63 -12.24 6.39
C THR A 28 8.81 -13.23 5.23
N SER A 29 7.72 -13.63 4.56
CA SER A 29 7.79 -14.61 3.46
C SER A 29 8.57 -14.10 2.25
N ARG A 30 8.66 -12.78 2.09
CA ARG A 30 9.45 -12.12 1.05
C ARG A 30 10.86 -11.71 1.49
N GLU A 31 11.27 -12.09 2.71
CA GLU A 31 12.57 -11.75 3.30
C GLU A 31 12.86 -10.23 3.34
N LEU A 32 11.82 -9.38 3.32
CA LEU A 32 11.96 -7.92 3.30
C LEU A 32 12.54 -7.39 4.60
N LEU A 33 12.18 -8.01 5.74
CA LEU A 33 12.72 -7.62 7.04
C LEU A 33 14.24 -7.74 7.07
N THR A 34 14.78 -8.85 6.54
CA THR A 34 16.23 -9.08 6.46
C THR A 34 16.86 -8.19 5.39
N THR A 35 16.30 -8.17 4.19
CA THR A 35 16.85 -7.47 3.01
C THR A 35 16.96 -5.97 3.23
N LEU A 36 15.96 -5.37 3.86
CA LEU A 36 15.90 -3.92 4.15
C LEU A 36 16.31 -3.59 5.59
N GLN A 37 16.81 -4.58 6.33
CA GLN A 37 17.26 -4.44 7.72
C GLN A 37 16.19 -3.81 8.64
N ILE A 38 14.93 -4.21 8.47
CA ILE A 38 13.80 -3.75 9.30
C ILE A 38 13.79 -4.60 10.59
N PRO A 39 14.01 -4.01 11.79
CA PRO A 39 13.95 -4.79 13.02
C PRO A 39 12.52 -5.29 13.26
N ALA A 40 12.35 -6.60 13.48
CA ALA A 40 11.03 -7.22 13.65
C ALA A 40 10.19 -6.57 14.76
N ARG A 41 10.83 -6.17 15.87
CA ARG A 41 10.17 -5.45 16.97
C ARG A 41 9.64 -4.08 16.53
N THR A 42 10.41 -3.33 15.75
CA THR A 42 10.01 -2.03 15.20
C THR A 42 8.86 -2.21 14.20
N PHE A 43 8.92 -3.25 13.37
CA PHE A 43 7.83 -3.58 12.46
C PHE A 43 6.52 -3.87 13.20
N LEU A 44 6.54 -4.73 14.21
CA LEU A 44 5.35 -5.04 15.01
C LEU A 44 4.82 -3.81 15.75
N ALA A 45 5.70 -2.96 16.30
CA ALA A 45 5.28 -1.72 16.95
C ALA A 45 4.55 -0.79 15.98
N PHE A 46 5.11 -0.59 14.78
CA PHE A 46 4.46 0.20 13.73
C PHE A 46 3.14 -0.43 13.27
N ALA A 47 3.12 -1.73 12.97
CA ALA A 47 1.93 -2.40 12.43
C ALA A 47 0.76 -2.39 13.42
N VAL A 48 1.01 -2.61 14.72
CA VAL A 48 0.01 -2.51 15.78
C VAL A 48 -0.52 -1.08 15.89
N THR A 49 0.37 -0.09 15.84
CA THR A 49 0.01 1.34 15.89
C THR A 49 -0.83 1.72 14.68
N LEU A 50 -0.44 1.29 13.47
CA LEU A 50 -1.18 1.53 12.22
C LEU A 50 -2.58 0.94 12.30
N GLU A 51 -2.70 -0.31 12.73
CA GLU A 51 -3.98 -0.99 12.87
C GLU A 51 -4.90 -0.34 13.91
N GLU A 52 -4.35 0.30 14.94
CA GLU A 52 -5.13 1.09 15.91
C GLU A 52 -5.70 2.40 15.33
N HIS A 53 -5.12 2.90 14.23
CA HIS A 53 -5.62 4.10 13.53
C HIS A 53 -6.64 3.77 12.45
N TYR A 54 -6.93 2.49 12.18
CA TYR A 54 -8.11 2.11 11.41
C TYR A 54 -9.36 2.15 12.30
N VAL A 55 -10.38 2.90 11.88
CA VAL A 55 -11.61 3.09 12.64
C VAL A 55 -12.40 1.78 12.69
N ARG A 56 -12.47 1.14 13.88
CA ARG A 56 -13.09 -0.19 14.05
C ARG A 56 -14.57 -0.23 13.70
N ASP A 57 -15.30 0.85 13.99
CA ASP A 57 -16.75 0.93 13.73
C ASP A 57 -17.07 1.27 12.27
N ASN A 58 -16.06 1.56 11.44
CA ASN A 58 -16.25 1.70 10.00
C ASN A 58 -16.55 0.31 9.41
N PRO A 59 -17.72 0.08 8.78
CA PRO A 59 -18.15 -1.26 8.38
C PRO A 59 -17.31 -1.85 7.24
N PHE A 60 -16.57 -1.03 6.50
CA PHE A 60 -15.76 -1.49 5.35
C PHE A 60 -14.31 -1.03 5.42
N HIS A 61 -14.03 0.28 5.42
CA HIS A 61 -12.66 0.82 5.40
C HIS A 61 -12.02 0.77 6.79
N ASN A 62 -11.84 -0.45 7.31
CA ASN A 62 -11.20 -0.78 8.58
C ASN A 62 -9.96 -1.65 8.33
N SER A 63 -9.29 -2.11 9.41
CA SER A 63 -8.03 -2.86 9.25
C SER A 63 -8.20 -4.22 8.57
N LEU A 64 -9.41 -4.78 8.53
CA LEU A 64 -9.68 -6.02 7.81
C LEU A 64 -9.57 -5.81 6.29
N HIS A 65 -10.15 -4.72 5.78
CA HIS A 65 -10.02 -4.33 4.37
C HIS A 65 -8.56 -4.04 4.02
N ALA A 66 -7.84 -3.29 4.85
CA ALA A 66 -6.41 -3.07 4.65
C ALA A 66 -5.59 -4.36 4.60
N ALA A 67 -5.94 -5.35 5.45
CA ALA A 67 -5.31 -6.66 5.45
C ALA A 67 -5.61 -7.44 4.15
N ASP A 68 -6.85 -7.35 3.65
CA ASP A 68 -7.27 -8.00 2.39
C ASP A 68 -6.53 -7.43 1.18
N VAL A 69 -6.45 -6.10 1.08
CA VAL A 69 -5.69 -5.42 0.02
C VAL A 69 -4.21 -5.78 0.12
N THR A 70 -3.63 -5.75 1.33
CA THR A 70 -2.23 -6.17 1.54
C THR A 70 -1.97 -7.62 1.08
N GLN A 71 -2.90 -8.53 1.39
CA GLN A 71 -2.81 -9.93 0.97
C GLN A 71 -2.93 -10.07 -0.55
N SER A 72 -3.86 -9.35 -1.15
CA SER A 72 -4.11 -9.35 -2.60
C SER A 72 -2.92 -8.77 -3.37
N THR A 73 -2.40 -7.61 -2.97
CA THR A 73 -1.16 -7.02 -3.48
C THR A 73 0.01 -8.02 -3.37
N ASN A 74 0.14 -8.70 -2.22
CA ASN A 74 1.16 -9.74 -2.04
C ASN A 74 1.00 -10.91 -3.02
N VAL A 75 -0.22 -11.31 -3.39
CA VAL A 75 -0.46 -12.35 -4.39
C VAL A 75 -0.18 -11.86 -5.81
N LEU A 76 -0.64 -10.66 -6.17
CA LEU A 76 -0.45 -10.09 -7.50
C LEU A 76 1.03 -9.85 -7.82
N LEU A 77 1.83 -9.46 -6.83
CA LEU A 77 3.29 -9.34 -6.94
C LEU A 77 3.99 -10.69 -7.22
N ASN A 78 3.31 -11.83 -7.03
CA ASN A 78 3.82 -13.16 -7.39
C ASN A 78 3.35 -13.63 -8.79
N THR A 79 2.74 -12.74 -9.58
CA THR A 79 2.38 -13.07 -10.96
C THR A 79 3.63 -13.47 -11.74
N PRO A 80 3.69 -14.64 -12.41
CA PRO A 80 4.89 -15.10 -13.10
C PRO A 80 5.43 -14.14 -14.15
N ALA A 81 4.54 -13.38 -14.82
CA ALA A 81 4.94 -12.34 -15.77
C ALA A 81 5.67 -11.15 -15.14
N LEU A 82 5.62 -11.00 -13.81
CA LEU A 82 6.26 -9.94 -13.02
C LEU A 82 7.50 -10.47 -12.25
N ASP A 83 7.92 -11.71 -12.51
CA ASP A 83 9.08 -12.31 -11.83
C ASP A 83 10.35 -11.48 -12.08
N ALA A 84 11.08 -11.19 -10.99
CA ALA A 84 12.26 -10.32 -10.97
C ALA A 84 12.08 -8.91 -11.58
N VAL A 85 10.84 -8.46 -11.86
CA VAL A 85 10.57 -7.12 -12.43
C VAL A 85 10.74 -6.02 -11.41
N PHE A 86 10.40 -6.26 -10.13
CA PHE A 86 10.44 -5.26 -9.07
C PHE A 86 11.61 -5.49 -8.11
N THR A 87 12.23 -4.41 -7.65
CA THR A 87 13.29 -4.44 -6.64
C THR A 87 12.69 -4.65 -5.24
N PRO A 88 13.47 -5.09 -4.25
CA PRO A 88 12.99 -5.23 -2.87
C PRO A 88 12.36 -3.96 -2.29
N ILE A 89 12.85 -2.77 -2.66
CA ILE A 89 12.30 -1.50 -2.17
C ILE A 89 10.95 -1.15 -2.84
N GLU A 90 10.73 -1.54 -4.08
CA GLU A 90 9.44 -1.37 -4.77
C GLU A 90 8.39 -2.35 -4.22
N VAL A 91 8.78 -3.61 -4.01
CA VAL A 91 7.91 -4.61 -3.37
C VAL A 91 7.54 -4.16 -1.95
N CYS A 92 8.50 -3.66 -1.18
CA CYS A 92 8.25 -3.09 0.15
C CYS A 92 7.33 -1.86 0.08
N ALA A 93 7.53 -0.98 -0.90
CA ALA A 93 6.68 0.20 -1.06
C ALA A 93 5.24 -0.18 -1.41
N ALA A 94 5.02 -1.16 -2.29
CA ALA A 94 3.69 -1.61 -2.68
C ALA A 94 2.94 -2.25 -1.51
N LEU A 95 3.60 -3.13 -0.75
CA LEU A 95 2.99 -3.72 0.45
C LEU A 95 2.73 -2.68 1.54
N PHE A 96 3.65 -1.72 1.72
CA PHE A 96 3.44 -0.62 2.67
C PHE A 96 2.28 0.27 2.24
N ALA A 97 2.19 0.65 0.95
CA ALA A 97 1.07 1.41 0.40
C ALA A 97 -0.26 0.70 0.64
N ALA A 98 -0.36 -0.59 0.32
CA ALA A 98 -1.54 -1.40 0.58
C ALA A 98 -1.93 -1.43 2.07
N CYS A 99 -0.96 -1.53 2.98
CA CYS A 99 -1.22 -1.52 4.43
C CYS A 99 -1.82 -0.19 4.93
N VAL A 100 -1.51 0.93 4.27
CA VAL A 100 -1.80 2.28 4.79
C VAL A 100 -2.84 3.04 3.98
N HIS A 101 -3.28 2.53 2.82
CA HIS A 101 -4.02 3.28 1.81
C HIS A 101 -5.34 3.89 2.30
N ASP A 102 -5.89 3.38 3.40
CA ASP A 102 -7.18 3.78 3.98
C ASP A 102 -7.09 4.09 5.50
N VAL A 103 -5.90 4.30 6.05
CA VAL A 103 -5.74 4.51 7.50
C VAL A 103 -6.49 5.78 7.93
N ASP A 104 -7.22 5.72 9.05
CA ASP A 104 -8.05 6.83 9.57
C ASP A 104 -9.23 7.24 8.66
N HIS A 105 -9.73 6.31 7.83
CA HIS A 105 -10.88 6.57 6.96
C HIS A 105 -12.19 6.77 7.77
N PRO A 106 -12.92 7.90 7.59
CA PRO A 106 -14.06 8.29 8.42
C PRO A 106 -15.39 7.59 8.06
N GLY A 107 -15.39 6.79 6.99
CA GLY A 107 -16.57 6.08 6.49
C GLY A 107 -17.45 6.95 5.56
N LEU A 108 -16.88 8.05 5.07
CA LEU A 108 -17.52 9.02 4.17
C LEU A 108 -16.65 9.16 2.91
N THR A 109 -17.24 9.58 1.80
CA THR A 109 -16.52 9.75 0.52
C THR A 109 -15.87 11.14 0.42
N ASN A 110 -14.86 11.28 -0.45
CA ASN A 110 -14.28 12.58 -0.83
C ASN A 110 -15.38 13.61 -1.19
N GLN A 111 -16.36 13.22 -2.02
CA GLN A 111 -17.47 14.11 -2.42
C GLN A 111 -18.30 14.59 -1.22
N PHE A 112 -18.54 13.74 -0.22
CA PHE A 112 -19.24 14.14 1.00
C PHE A 112 -18.44 15.17 1.80
N LEU A 113 -17.13 14.94 1.95
CA LEU A 113 -16.23 15.86 2.67
C LEU A 113 -16.17 17.24 2.01
N VAL A 114 -16.07 17.28 0.68
CA VAL A 114 -16.11 18.52 -0.11
C VAL A 114 -17.45 19.24 0.05
N ASN A 115 -18.56 18.53 -0.14
CA ASN A 115 -19.91 19.12 -0.05
C ASN A 115 -20.25 19.65 1.34
N SER A 116 -19.64 19.08 2.39
CA SER A 116 -19.83 19.52 3.78
C SER A 116 -18.81 20.56 4.23
N SER A 117 -17.88 20.97 3.36
CA SER A 117 -16.77 21.88 3.71
C SER A 117 -15.99 21.40 4.93
N SER A 118 -15.71 20.09 4.99
CA SER A 118 -14.99 19.49 6.09
C SER A 118 -13.58 20.07 6.22
N GLU A 119 -12.98 20.01 7.42
CA GLU A 119 -11.61 20.50 7.64
C GLU A 119 -10.60 19.79 6.74
N LEU A 120 -10.79 18.49 6.46
CA LEU A 120 -9.93 17.75 5.55
C LEU A 120 -10.05 18.26 4.11
N ALA A 121 -11.27 18.52 3.63
CA ALA A 121 -11.48 19.05 2.28
C ALA A 121 -10.82 20.43 2.10
N LEU A 122 -10.98 21.31 3.10
CA LEU A 122 -10.31 22.61 3.13
C LEU A 122 -8.78 22.49 3.18
N MET A 123 -8.25 21.56 3.97
CA MET A 123 -6.80 21.34 4.10
C MET A 123 -6.17 20.83 2.80
N TYR A 124 -6.85 19.93 2.09
CA TYR A 124 -6.37 19.33 0.85
C TYR A 124 -6.91 19.98 -0.42
N ASN A 125 -7.62 21.11 -0.29
CA ASN A 125 -8.16 21.89 -1.40
C ASN A 125 -8.99 21.04 -2.37
N ASP A 126 -9.86 20.19 -1.82
CA ASP A 126 -10.78 19.28 -2.54
C ASP A 126 -10.13 18.20 -3.42
N GLU A 127 -8.79 18.10 -3.45
CA GLU A 127 -8.05 17.17 -4.31
C GLU A 127 -7.58 15.92 -3.54
N SER A 128 -8.03 14.73 -3.95
CA SER A 128 -7.71 13.43 -3.33
C SER A 128 -7.68 13.52 -1.79
N VAL A 129 -8.76 14.04 -1.21
CA VAL A 129 -8.81 14.51 0.19
C VAL A 129 -8.43 13.39 1.16
N LEU A 130 -9.05 12.23 1.03
CA LEU A 130 -8.82 11.07 1.88
C LEU A 130 -7.45 10.44 1.62
N GLU A 131 -7.05 10.27 0.36
CA GLU A 131 -5.78 9.64 0.00
C GLU A 131 -4.58 10.44 0.52
N ASN A 132 -4.66 11.78 0.46
CA ASN A 132 -3.66 12.66 1.10
C ASN A 132 -3.66 12.52 2.63
N HIS A 133 -4.84 12.37 3.26
CA HIS A 133 -4.97 12.17 4.70
C HIS A 133 -4.33 10.84 5.13
N HIS A 134 -4.64 9.74 4.43
CA HIS A 134 -4.09 8.41 4.69
C HIS A 134 -2.56 8.42 4.66
N LEU A 135 -1.96 9.07 3.65
CA LEU A 135 -0.53 9.28 3.54
C LEU A 135 0.03 10.10 4.72
N ALA A 136 -0.61 11.22 5.06
CA ALA A 136 -0.16 12.10 6.13
C ALA A 136 -0.12 11.36 7.48
N VAL A 137 -1.19 10.62 7.81
CA VAL A 137 -1.28 9.79 9.02
C VAL A 137 -0.19 8.72 9.00
N ALA A 138 -0.10 7.91 7.95
CA ALA A 138 0.86 6.80 7.88
C ALA A 138 2.32 7.24 8.08
N PHE A 139 2.72 8.32 7.40
CA PHE A 139 4.07 8.87 7.56
C PHE A 139 4.29 9.57 8.89
N LYS A 140 3.23 10.05 9.55
CA LYS A 140 3.31 10.57 10.91
C LYS A 140 3.53 9.45 11.92
N LEU A 141 2.88 8.29 11.76
CA LEU A 141 3.03 7.14 12.65
C LEU A 141 4.45 6.57 12.67
N LEU A 142 5.20 6.66 11.56
CA LEU A 142 6.62 6.31 11.53
C LEU A 142 7.50 7.14 12.48
N GLN A 143 7.02 8.31 12.91
CA GLN A 143 7.74 9.19 13.84
C GLN A 143 7.47 8.84 15.31
N ASN A 144 6.56 7.91 15.60
CA ASN A 144 6.34 7.43 16.96
C ASN A 144 7.54 6.63 17.46
N ASP A 145 7.76 6.63 18.77
CA ASP A 145 8.88 5.93 19.39
C ASP A 145 8.87 4.44 19.03
N GLY A 146 9.97 3.97 18.44
CA GLY A 146 10.12 2.58 18.03
C GLY A 146 9.31 2.16 16.79
N CYS A 147 8.73 3.10 16.03
CA CYS A 147 7.91 2.81 14.86
C CYS A 147 8.58 3.10 13.50
N ASP A 148 9.80 3.66 13.45
CA ASP A 148 10.49 3.92 12.18
C ASP A 148 11.02 2.61 11.55
N ILE A 149 10.16 1.89 10.83
CA ILE A 149 10.51 0.65 10.13
C ILE A 149 11.54 0.88 9.01
N PHE A 150 11.77 2.13 8.59
CA PHE A 150 12.73 2.51 7.56
C PHE A 150 14.00 3.15 8.12
N VAL A 151 14.27 2.98 9.43
CA VAL A 151 15.41 3.59 10.14
C VAL A 151 16.76 3.27 9.50
N ASN A 152 16.93 2.06 8.97
CA ASN A 152 18.19 1.60 8.38
C ASN A 152 18.30 1.87 6.86
N LEU A 153 17.25 2.40 6.22
CA LEU A 153 17.34 2.82 4.83
C LEU A 153 18.13 4.13 4.71
N HIS A 154 19.03 4.20 3.72
CA HIS A 154 19.77 5.43 3.48
C HIS A 154 18.86 6.53 2.90
N LYS A 155 19.27 7.80 3.01
CA LYS A 155 18.46 8.97 2.62
C LYS A 155 17.79 8.84 1.25
N LYS A 156 18.56 8.45 0.22
CA LYS A 156 18.04 8.27 -1.15
C LYS A 156 16.97 7.15 -1.24
N GLN A 157 17.16 6.01 -0.56
CA GLN A 157 16.16 4.95 -0.49
C GLN A 157 14.88 5.44 0.17
N ARG A 158 14.96 6.16 1.31
CA ARG A 158 13.79 6.72 1.98
C ARG A 158 13.02 7.70 1.10
N GLN A 159 13.73 8.54 0.35
CA GLN A 159 13.12 9.46 -0.62
C GLN A 159 12.42 8.71 -1.76
N THR A 160 13.06 7.69 -2.33
CA THR A 160 12.48 6.85 -3.38
C THR A 160 11.26 6.09 -2.88
N LEU A 161 11.35 5.41 -1.73
CA LEU A 161 10.23 4.70 -1.11
C LEU A 161 9.07 5.64 -0.83
N ARG A 162 9.33 6.81 -0.22
CA ARG A 162 8.28 7.80 0.06
C ARG A 162 7.57 8.23 -1.22
N LYS A 163 8.32 8.50 -2.30
CA LYS A 163 7.72 8.89 -3.58
C LYS A 163 6.81 7.79 -4.12
N MET A 164 7.28 6.54 -4.17
CA MET A 164 6.49 5.42 -4.70
C MET A 164 5.20 5.19 -3.88
N VAL A 165 5.31 5.24 -2.55
CA VAL A 165 4.13 5.10 -1.67
C VAL A 165 3.12 6.21 -1.90
N ILE A 166 3.58 7.46 -2.07
CA ILE A 166 2.69 8.59 -2.40
C ILE A 166 2.01 8.36 -3.75
N ASP A 167 2.78 7.99 -4.78
CA ASP A 167 2.27 7.72 -6.13
C ASP A 167 1.17 6.63 -6.07
N MET A 168 1.41 5.50 -5.38
CA MET A 168 0.45 4.39 -5.26
C MET A 168 -0.78 4.67 -4.38
N VAL A 169 -0.66 5.35 -3.24
CA VAL A 169 -1.85 5.65 -2.42
C VAL A 169 -2.70 6.73 -3.09
N LEU A 170 -2.08 7.69 -3.78
CA LEU A 170 -2.84 8.66 -4.55
C LEU A 170 -3.56 8.02 -5.74
N SER A 171 -3.09 6.89 -6.28
CA SER A 171 -3.75 6.18 -7.38
C SER A 171 -4.99 5.39 -6.96
N THR A 172 -5.22 5.19 -5.65
CA THR A 172 -6.45 4.55 -5.15
C THR A 172 -7.67 5.49 -5.17
N ASP A 173 -7.47 6.78 -5.44
CA ASP A 173 -8.56 7.73 -5.69
C ASP A 173 -9.34 7.31 -6.94
N MET A 174 -10.60 6.93 -6.75
CA MET A 174 -11.47 6.44 -7.83
C MET A 174 -11.72 7.46 -8.94
N SER A 175 -11.47 8.76 -8.73
CA SER A 175 -11.51 9.77 -9.79
C SER A 175 -10.41 9.56 -10.84
N LYS A 176 -9.31 8.89 -10.48
CA LYS A 176 -8.15 8.61 -11.36
C LYS A 176 -8.27 7.30 -12.13
N HIS A 177 -9.25 6.45 -11.78
CA HIS A 177 -9.42 5.11 -12.33
C HIS A 177 -9.36 5.07 -13.87
N MET A 178 -10.05 5.98 -14.56
CA MET A 178 -10.08 5.97 -16.02
C MET A 178 -8.74 6.34 -16.67
N SER A 179 -7.94 7.18 -16.00
CA SER A 179 -6.57 7.49 -16.46
C SER A 179 -5.68 6.27 -16.31
N LEU A 180 -5.66 5.67 -15.12
CA LEU A 180 -4.86 4.48 -14.81
C LEU A 180 -5.16 3.33 -15.77
N LEU A 181 -6.45 3.08 -16.05
CA LEU A 181 -6.89 2.06 -16.99
C LEU A 181 -6.46 2.36 -18.44
N ALA A 182 -6.51 3.62 -18.87
CA ALA A 182 -6.05 4.02 -20.20
C ALA A 182 -4.55 3.79 -20.35
N ASP A 183 -3.77 4.22 -19.35
CA ASP A 183 -2.32 4.03 -19.33
C ASP A 183 -1.97 2.53 -19.33
N LEU A 184 -2.67 1.72 -18.53
CA LEU A 184 -2.48 0.26 -18.49
C LEU A 184 -2.78 -0.39 -19.85
N LYS A 185 -3.85 0.02 -20.54
CA LYS A 185 -4.16 -0.47 -21.90
C LYS A 185 -3.03 -0.14 -22.87
N THR A 186 -2.54 1.09 -22.87
CA THR A 186 -1.39 1.49 -23.70
C THR A 186 -0.16 0.67 -23.38
N MET A 187 0.08 0.34 -22.10
CA MET A 187 1.19 -0.54 -21.72
C MET A 187 1.01 -1.95 -22.31
N VAL A 188 -0.18 -2.54 -22.20
CA VAL A 188 -0.46 -3.87 -22.77
C VAL A 188 -0.27 -3.88 -24.29
N GLU A 189 -0.66 -2.81 -24.99
CA GLU A 189 -0.51 -2.69 -26.45
C GLU A 189 0.95 -2.51 -26.90
N THR A 190 1.78 -1.88 -26.08
CA THR A 190 3.15 -1.48 -26.48
C THR A 190 4.24 -2.40 -25.95
N LYS A 191 3.99 -3.12 -24.85
CA LYS A 191 5.03 -3.90 -24.18
C LYS A 191 5.26 -5.26 -24.83
N LYS A 192 6.54 -5.54 -25.06
CA LYS A 192 7.02 -6.83 -25.53
C LYS A 192 7.26 -7.74 -24.33
N VAL A 193 6.79 -8.97 -24.44
CA VAL A 193 7.15 -10.04 -23.51
C VAL A 193 8.54 -10.55 -23.91
N ALA A 194 9.43 -10.75 -22.94
CA ALA A 194 10.70 -11.42 -23.20
C ALA A 194 10.45 -12.85 -23.73
N GLY A 195 11.45 -13.46 -24.39
CA GLY A 195 11.33 -14.86 -24.82
C GLY A 195 11.03 -15.86 -23.68
N SER A 196 11.21 -15.43 -22.43
CA SER A 196 10.89 -16.18 -21.20
C SER A 196 9.45 -16.04 -20.70
N GLY A 197 8.61 -15.17 -21.28
CA GLY A 197 7.26 -14.89 -20.77
C GLY A 197 7.17 -13.78 -19.72
N VAL A 198 8.30 -13.15 -19.36
CA VAL A 198 8.39 -12.06 -18.35
C VAL A 198 8.25 -10.69 -19.02
N LEU A 199 7.56 -9.75 -18.35
CA LEU A 199 7.42 -8.37 -18.79
C LEU A 199 8.74 -7.61 -18.68
N LEU A 200 9.09 -6.85 -19.73
CA LEU A 200 10.26 -5.97 -19.74
C LEU A 200 9.82 -4.53 -19.44
N LEU A 201 10.11 -4.06 -18.22
CA LEU A 201 9.84 -2.70 -17.76
C LEU A 201 11.18 -2.00 -17.45
N ASP A 202 11.72 -1.30 -18.45
CA ASP A 202 13.10 -0.80 -18.42
C ASP A 202 13.30 0.48 -17.59
N ASN A 203 12.23 1.23 -17.33
CA ASN A 203 12.30 2.51 -16.64
C ASN A 203 11.36 2.58 -15.43
N TYR A 204 11.63 3.54 -14.55
CA TYR A 204 10.83 3.78 -13.35
C TYR A 204 9.36 4.06 -13.67
N THR A 205 9.09 4.85 -14.70
CA THR A 205 7.72 5.27 -15.07
C THR A 205 6.83 4.08 -15.39
N ASP A 206 7.34 3.13 -16.19
CA ASP A 206 6.60 1.91 -16.50
C ASP A 206 6.38 1.05 -15.25
N ARG A 207 7.39 0.94 -14.37
CA ARG A 207 7.32 0.10 -13.18
C ARG A 207 6.34 0.66 -12.15
N ILE A 208 6.37 1.98 -11.89
CA ILE A 208 5.43 2.61 -10.95
C ILE A 208 4.00 2.54 -11.48
N GLN A 209 3.79 2.71 -12.78
CA GLN A 209 2.45 2.61 -13.38
C GLN A 209 1.84 1.21 -13.23
N VAL A 210 2.64 0.14 -13.30
CA VAL A 210 2.16 -1.21 -12.99
C VAL A 210 1.80 -1.33 -11.51
N LEU A 211 2.61 -0.77 -10.61
CA LEU A 211 2.36 -0.84 -9.17
C LEU A 211 1.11 -0.02 -8.76
N GLU A 212 0.89 1.15 -9.36
CA GLU A 212 -0.31 1.98 -9.17
C GLU A 212 -1.61 1.29 -9.61
N ASN A 213 -1.53 0.40 -10.61
CA ASN A 213 -2.66 -0.42 -11.05
C ASN A 213 -2.80 -1.73 -10.27
N LEU A 214 -1.77 -2.11 -9.50
CA LEU A 214 -1.73 -3.36 -8.73
C LEU A 214 -2.28 -3.18 -7.32
N VAL A 215 -1.96 -2.04 -6.69
CA VAL A 215 -2.50 -1.59 -5.40
C VAL A 215 -3.90 -1.03 -5.60
#